data_AF-A0A9W8ZDN5-F1
#
_entry.id   AF-A0A9W8ZDN5-F1
#
_cell.length_a   1.000
_cell.length_b   1.000
_cell.length_c   1.000
_cell.angle_alpha   90.00
_cell.angle_beta   90.00
_cell.angle_gamma   90.00
#
_symmetry.space_group_name_H-M   'P 1'
#
loop_
_entity.id
_entity.type
_entity.pdbx_description
1 polymer ?
#
loop_
_entity_poly.entity_id
_entity_poly.type
_entity_poly.pdbx_seq_one_letter_code
_entity_poly.pdbx_strand_id
1 'polypeptide(L)'
;MQKAACIRHATELAWAAIPNTLRLDKPLSSYNQRHVEIDFLVSTKLNFAHVKFLLELTITPRVPNPGVELLRISADMLSLVVEAIVLKQRLANSGTSLVWKVAYYGLAAAGILCLALLYNTFDRAAPDATPSKTIRDLSVLVAEIETGALLQPEDPNYALLFAAARTMKNLLDRLITNRFTAQTQVPTTIQVAGQRPLRYSDQELIIWDTHGLQDFDPEFWLNLSEHPFLMTPEGELLP
;
A
#
# COMPACT_ATOMS: atom_id res chain seq x y z
N MET A 1 -13.61 18.05 -13.29
CA MET A 1 -14.27 18.03 -11.96
C MET A 1 -15.68 17.44 -11.98
N GLN A 2 -16.61 17.90 -12.84
CA GLN A 2 -18.00 17.42 -12.82
C GLN A 2 -18.17 15.91 -13.09
N LYS A 3 -17.41 15.34 -14.04
CA LYS A 3 -17.42 13.89 -14.30
C LYS A 3 -16.95 13.06 -13.09
N ALA A 4 -15.90 13.50 -12.41
CA ALA A 4 -15.38 12.81 -11.22
C ALA A 4 -16.40 12.81 -10.06
N ALA A 5 -17.12 13.93 -9.88
CA ALA A 5 -18.20 14.01 -8.89
C ALA A 5 -19.37 13.07 -9.24
N CYS A 6 -19.74 12.96 -10.52
CA CYS A 6 -20.76 12.01 -10.96
C CYS A 6 -20.35 10.55 -10.71
N ILE A 7 -19.10 10.18 -11.05
CA ILE A 7 -18.58 8.82 -10.80
C ILE A 7 -18.59 8.53 -9.30
N ARG A 8 -18.09 9.45 -8.46
CA ARG A 8 -18.12 9.30 -7.00
C ARG A 8 -19.53 9.01 -6.50
N HIS A 9 -20.50 9.82 -6.90
CA HIS A 9 -21.88 9.67 -6.47
C HIS A 9 -22.48 8.33 -6.95
N ALA A 10 -22.24 7.95 -8.20
CA ALA A 10 -22.71 6.68 -8.76
C ALA A 10 -22.11 5.48 -8.02
N THR A 11 -20.81 5.52 -7.68
CA THR A 11 -20.12 4.48 -6.92
C THR A 11 -20.71 4.31 -5.51
N GLU A 12 -20.98 5.41 -4.80
CA GLU A 12 -21.60 5.35 -3.47
C GLU A 12 -23.05 4.83 -3.53
N LEU A 13 -23.83 5.26 -4.53
CA LEU A 13 -25.19 4.72 -4.75
C LEU A 13 -25.18 3.23 -5.07
N ALA A 14 -24.25 2.78 -5.91
CA ALA A 14 -24.11 1.37 -6.25
C ALA A 14 -23.78 0.54 -5.00
N TRP A 15 -22.85 1.00 -4.17
CA TRP A 15 -22.52 0.34 -2.90
C TRP A 15 -23.71 0.30 -1.94
N ALA A 16 -24.43 1.42 -1.80
CA ALA A 16 -25.62 1.52 -0.98
C ALA A 16 -26.82 0.70 -1.50
N ALA A 17 -26.79 0.23 -2.74
CA ALA A 17 -27.80 -0.65 -3.33
C ALA A 17 -27.51 -2.16 -3.14
N ILE A 18 -26.25 -2.55 -2.88
CA ILE A 18 -25.87 -3.97 -2.68
C ILE A 18 -26.59 -4.51 -1.44
N PRO A 19 -27.18 -5.72 -1.40
CA PRO A 19 -27.77 -6.23 -0.16
C PRO A 19 -26.74 -6.32 1.00
N ASN A 20 -27.15 -6.05 2.25
CA ASN A 20 -26.24 -6.09 3.41
C ASN A 20 -25.54 -7.46 3.59
N THR A 21 -26.18 -8.55 3.14
CA THR A 21 -25.60 -9.90 3.14
C THR A 21 -24.41 -10.06 2.19
N LEU A 22 -24.28 -9.17 1.21
CA LEU A 22 -23.21 -9.11 0.20
C LEU A 22 -22.26 -7.93 0.43
N ARG A 23 -22.35 -7.24 1.58
CA ARG A 23 -21.44 -6.16 1.95
C ARG A 23 -20.50 -6.60 3.06
N LEU A 24 -19.24 -6.19 2.92
CA LEU A 24 -18.23 -6.32 3.96
C LEU A 24 -18.16 -5.02 4.78
N ASP A 25 -18.77 -5.06 5.95
CA ASP A 25 -18.88 -3.92 6.87
C ASP A 25 -18.20 -4.19 8.22
N LYS A 26 -17.79 -5.44 8.47
CA LYS A 26 -17.08 -5.90 9.68
C LYS A 26 -15.77 -6.60 9.27
N PRO A 27 -14.84 -6.83 10.21
CA PRO A 27 -13.67 -7.67 9.94
C PRO A 27 -14.08 -9.06 9.45
N LEU A 28 -13.31 -9.63 8.52
CA LEU A 28 -13.53 -10.98 7.97
C LEU A 28 -13.62 -12.06 9.05
N SER A 29 -12.88 -11.88 10.15
CA SER A 29 -12.95 -12.75 11.32
C SER A 29 -14.37 -12.88 11.92
N SER A 30 -15.24 -11.88 11.74
CA SER A 30 -16.61 -11.86 12.27
C SER A 30 -17.63 -12.59 11.41
N TYR A 31 -17.26 -13.03 10.20
CA TYR A 31 -18.13 -13.76 9.29
C TYR A 31 -17.95 -15.27 9.51
N ASN A 32 -19.02 -16.06 9.43
CA ASN A 32 -19.01 -17.53 9.57
C ASN A 32 -19.66 -18.23 8.37
N GLN A 33 -19.69 -17.54 7.24
CA GLN A 33 -20.22 -18.00 5.96
C GLN A 33 -19.29 -19.01 5.28
N ARG A 34 -19.75 -19.58 4.14
CA ARG A 34 -18.93 -20.50 3.34
C ARG A 34 -17.69 -19.78 2.80
N HIS A 35 -16.59 -20.49 2.61
CA HIS A 35 -15.32 -19.90 2.16
C HIS A 35 -15.44 -19.10 0.85
N VAL A 36 -16.25 -19.58 -0.09
CA VAL A 36 -16.55 -18.89 -1.36
C VAL A 36 -17.33 -17.59 -1.13
N GLU A 37 -18.23 -17.56 -0.15
CA GLU A 37 -19.00 -16.37 0.18
C GLU A 37 -18.11 -15.31 0.85
N ILE A 38 -17.21 -15.73 1.74
CA ILE A 38 -16.23 -14.82 2.36
C ILE A 38 -15.29 -14.23 1.28
N ASP A 39 -14.78 -15.05 0.36
CA ASP A 39 -13.94 -14.58 -0.75
C ASP A 39 -14.70 -13.62 -1.69
N PHE A 40 -16.00 -13.86 -1.90
CA PHE A 40 -16.86 -12.96 -2.66
C PHE A 40 -17.02 -11.60 -1.96
N LEU A 41 -17.22 -11.58 -0.64
CA LEU A 41 -17.31 -10.34 0.15
C LEU A 41 -16.02 -9.53 0.07
N VAL A 42 -14.86 -10.19 0.17
CA VAL A 42 -13.54 -9.57 -0.03
C VAL A 42 -13.46 -8.96 -1.43
N SER A 43 -13.79 -9.73 -2.47
CA SER A 43 -13.76 -9.28 -3.86
C SER A 43 -14.66 -8.07 -4.09
N THR A 44 -15.87 -8.09 -3.53
CA THR A 44 -16.86 -7.03 -3.68
C THR A 44 -16.38 -5.73 -3.03
N LYS A 45 -15.83 -5.83 -1.81
CA LYS A 45 -15.30 -4.67 -1.08
C LYS A 45 -14.04 -4.11 -1.71
N LEU A 46 -13.11 -4.96 -2.16
CA LEU A 46 -11.89 -4.53 -2.85
C LEU A 46 -12.21 -3.84 -4.17
N ASN A 47 -13.13 -4.38 -4.97
CA ASN A 47 -13.59 -3.72 -6.20
C ASN A 47 -14.15 -2.33 -5.93
N PHE A 48 -15.05 -2.19 -4.95
CA PHE A 48 -15.62 -0.90 -4.58
C PHE A 48 -14.54 0.09 -4.12
N ALA A 49 -13.64 -0.34 -3.23
CA ALA A 49 -12.54 0.50 -2.75
C ALA A 49 -11.59 0.89 -3.90
N HIS A 50 -11.31 -0.03 -4.82
CA HIS A 50 -10.42 0.22 -5.95
C HIS A 50 -10.99 1.23 -6.95
N VAL A 51 -12.30 1.20 -7.23
CA VAL A 51 -12.92 2.24 -8.06
C VAL A 51 -12.74 3.63 -7.42
N LYS A 52 -12.88 3.73 -6.09
CA LYS A 52 -12.62 4.98 -5.37
C LYS A 52 -11.14 5.37 -5.40
N PHE A 53 -10.25 4.40 -5.25
CA PHE A 53 -8.81 4.59 -5.36
C PHE A 53 -8.41 5.18 -6.72
N LEU A 54 -8.86 4.56 -7.82
CA LEU A 54 -8.60 5.03 -9.18
C LEU A 54 -9.16 6.43 -9.43
N LEU A 55 -10.35 6.72 -8.88
CA LEU A 55 -10.94 8.04 -8.95
C LEU A 55 -10.08 9.08 -8.22
N GLU A 56 -9.63 8.78 -7.00
CA GLU A 56 -8.75 9.66 -6.22
C GLU A 56 -7.40 9.88 -6.91
N LEU A 57 -6.83 8.83 -7.51
CA LEU A 57 -5.59 8.90 -8.27
C LEU A 57 -5.74 9.84 -9.48
N THR A 58 -6.88 9.77 -10.17
CA THR A 58 -7.17 10.62 -11.34
C THR A 58 -7.33 12.10 -10.97
N ILE A 59 -7.90 12.40 -9.79
CA ILE A 59 -8.15 13.79 -9.36
C ILE A 59 -7.03 14.39 -8.51
N THR A 60 -6.11 13.57 -8.00
CA THR A 60 -4.95 13.99 -7.20
C THR A 60 -3.70 13.90 -8.06
N PRO A 61 -3.36 14.95 -8.82
CA PRO A 61 -2.24 14.91 -9.77
C PRO A 61 -0.85 14.96 -9.11
N ARG A 62 -0.76 14.87 -7.77
CA ARG A 62 0.50 15.03 -7.03
C ARG A 62 0.74 13.87 -6.07
N VAL A 63 1.65 13.01 -6.49
CA VAL A 63 2.08 11.79 -5.82
C VAL A 63 2.81 11.99 -4.48
N PRO A 64 3.64 13.03 -4.26
CA PRO A 64 4.30 13.18 -2.96
C PRO A 64 3.41 13.84 -1.91
N ASN A 65 2.18 14.19 -2.24
CA ASN A 65 1.18 14.60 -1.28
C ASN A 65 -0.14 13.92 -1.64
N PRO A 66 -0.21 12.59 -1.46
CA PRO A 66 -1.45 11.87 -1.70
C PRO A 66 -2.52 12.51 -0.80
N GLY A 67 -3.63 12.90 -1.40
CA GLY A 67 -4.74 13.46 -0.66
C GLY A 67 -5.15 12.50 0.46
N VAL A 68 -5.69 13.05 1.55
CA VAL A 68 -6.12 12.29 2.73
C VAL A 68 -7.00 11.09 2.37
N GLU A 69 -7.91 11.28 1.42
CA GLU A 69 -8.80 10.23 0.95
C GLU A 69 -8.05 9.10 0.21
N LEU A 70 -7.07 9.43 -0.62
CA LEU A 70 -6.25 8.44 -1.31
C LEU A 70 -5.46 7.60 -0.31
N LEU A 71 -4.86 8.23 0.71
CA LEU A 71 -4.17 7.52 1.79
C LEU A 71 -5.12 6.61 2.57
N ARG A 72 -6.29 7.12 2.94
CA ARG A 72 -7.29 6.35 3.69
C ARG A 72 -7.77 5.14 2.91
N ILE A 73 -8.14 5.32 1.64
CA ILE A 73 -8.58 4.22 0.76
C ILE A 73 -7.45 3.20 0.56
N SER A 74 -6.21 3.66 0.36
CA SER A 74 -5.05 2.77 0.23
C SER A 74 -4.84 1.95 1.51
N ALA A 75 -4.91 2.58 2.69
CA ALA A 75 -4.82 1.87 3.96
C ALA A 75 -5.95 0.84 4.14
N ASP A 76 -7.19 1.19 3.80
CA ASP A 76 -8.34 0.28 3.88
C ASP A 76 -8.16 -0.94 2.94
N MET A 77 -7.72 -0.69 1.70
CA MET A 77 -7.45 -1.74 0.72
C MET A 77 -6.33 -2.67 1.18
N LEU A 78 -5.19 -2.13 1.61
CA LEU A 78 -4.06 -2.94 2.07
C LEU A 78 -4.45 -3.76 3.30
N SER A 79 -5.14 -3.18 4.27
CA SER A 79 -5.57 -3.92 5.46
C SER A 79 -6.53 -5.05 5.13
N LEU A 80 -7.46 -4.84 4.19
CA LEU A 80 -8.36 -5.91 3.77
C LEU A 80 -7.61 -7.03 3.03
N VAL A 81 -6.63 -6.68 2.20
CA VAL A 81 -5.76 -7.68 1.55
C VAL A 81 -4.97 -8.46 2.59
N VAL A 82 -4.38 -7.78 3.59
CA VAL A 82 -3.64 -8.43 4.67
C VAL A 82 -4.53 -9.33 5.52
N GLU A 83 -5.75 -8.89 5.86
CA GLU A 83 -6.72 -9.73 6.58
C GLU A 83 -7.08 -10.98 5.75
N ALA A 84 -7.27 -10.82 4.44
CA ALA A 84 -7.52 -11.93 3.53
C ALA A 84 -6.34 -12.91 3.43
N ILE A 85 -5.09 -12.42 3.47
CA ILE A 85 -3.89 -13.25 3.50
C ILE A 85 -3.81 -14.04 4.81
N VAL A 86 -3.98 -13.38 5.96
CA VAL A 86 -3.96 -14.02 7.28
C VAL A 86 -5.04 -15.10 7.39
N LEU A 87 -6.21 -14.85 6.79
CA LEU A 87 -7.35 -15.78 6.79
C LEU A 87 -7.44 -16.63 5.52
N LYS A 88 -6.37 -16.77 4.73
CA LYS A 88 -6.39 -17.44 3.41
C LYS A 88 -6.98 -18.86 3.42
N GLN A 89 -6.84 -19.59 4.52
CA GLN A 89 -7.42 -20.93 4.69
C GLN A 89 -8.96 -20.95 4.74
N ARG A 90 -9.57 -19.78 4.99
CA ARG A 90 -11.02 -19.57 5.02
C ARG A 90 -11.56 -18.97 3.72
N LEU A 91 -10.70 -18.81 2.72
CA LEU A 91 -11.06 -18.28 1.40
C LEU A 91 -11.05 -19.41 0.38
N ALA A 92 -12.00 -19.36 -0.54
CA ALA A 92 -12.02 -20.22 -1.71
C ALA A 92 -12.35 -19.35 -2.93
N ASN A 93 -11.57 -19.50 -4.00
CA ASN A 93 -11.64 -18.64 -5.18
C ASN A 93 -13.09 -18.45 -5.67
N SER A 94 -13.60 -17.22 -5.59
CA SER A 94 -14.92 -16.82 -6.07
C SER A 94 -14.82 -16.06 -7.40
N GLY A 95 -14.05 -16.59 -8.34
CA GLY A 95 -13.80 -16.00 -9.66
C GLY A 95 -12.40 -15.40 -9.85
N THR A 96 -11.77 -14.89 -8.79
CA THR A 96 -10.36 -14.45 -8.81
C THR A 96 -9.59 -15.07 -7.66
N SER A 97 -8.31 -15.39 -7.86
CA SER A 97 -7.47 -15.96 -6.80
C SER A 97 -7.05 -14.90 -5.79
N LEU A 98 -6.68 -15.34 -4.57
CA LEU A 98 -6.11 -14.43 -3.57
C LEU A 98 -4.84 -13.73 -4.10
N VAL A 99 -3.96 -14.47 -4.78
CA VAL A 99 -2.74 -13.93 -5.43
C VAL A 99 -3.09 -12.81 -6.41
N TRP A 100 -4.14 -13.00 -7.22
CA TRP A 100 -4.62 -11.98 -8.14
C TRP A 100 -5.10 -10.73 -7.38
N LYS A 101 -5.84 -10.90 -6.28
CA LYS A 101 -6.31 -9.79 -5.44
C LYS A 101 -5.13 -9.02 -4.83
N VAL A 102 -4.07 -9.72 -4.40
CA VAL A 102 -2.85 -9.09 -3.87
C VAL A 102 -2.12 -8.30 -4.96
N ALA A 103 -1.92 -8.90 -6.13
CA ALA A 103 -1.25 -8.24 -7.25
C ALA A 103 -2.02 -6.98 -7.70
N TYR A 104 -3.33 -7.09 -7.85
CA TYR A 104 -4.15 -6.02 -8.44
C TYR A 104 -4.53 -4.93 -7.44
N TYR A 105 -4.95 -5.29 -6.22
CA TYR A 105 -5.38 -4.32 -5.21
C TYR A 105 -4.30 -4.01 -4.18
N GLY A 106 -3.59 -5.06 -3.73
CA GLY A 106 -2.62 -4.96 -2.65
C GLY A 106 -1.39 -4.15 -3.04
N LEU A 107 -0.79 -4.44 -4.20
CA LEU A 107 0.38 -3.70 -4.68
C LEU A 107 0.06 -2.22 -4.92
N ALA A 108 -1.12 -1.94 -5.49
CA ALA A 108 -1.54 -0.57 -5.73
C ALA A 108 -1.66 0.25 -4.45
N ALA A 109 -2.35 -0.31 -3.46
CA ALA A 109 -2.44 0.30 -2.14
C ALA A 109 -1.06 0.42 -1.46
N ALA A 110 -0.23 -0.62 -1.54
CA ALA A 110 1.09 -0.64 -0.94
C ALA A 110 2.03 0.40 -1.54
N GLY A 111 1.99 0.63 -2.86
CA GLY A 111 2.82 1.63 -3.53
C GLY A 111 2.56 3.05 -3.04
N ILE A 112 1.29 3.46 -2.94
CA ILE A 112 0.89 4.77 -2.37
C ILE A 112 1.34 4.91 -0.91
N LEU A 113 1.23 3.83 -0.14
CA LEU A 113 1.61 3.85 1.27
C LEU A 113 3.14 3.87 1.46
N CYS A 114 3.90 3.19 0.60
CA CYS A 114 5.36 3.27 0.57
C CYS A 114 5.83 4.69 0.25
N LEU A 115 5.23 5.30 -0.76
CA LEU A 115 5.38 6.70 -1.09
C LEU A 115 5.12 7.63 0.09
N ALA A 116 4.01 7.39 0.78
CA ALA A 116 3.62 8.19 1.92
C ALA A 116 4.59 8.06 3.09
N LEU A 117 5.15 6.87 3.29
CA LEU A 117 6.17 6.61 4.31
C LEU A 117 7.49 7.28 3.94
N LEU A 118 7.88 7.19 2.66
CA LEU A 118 9.11 7.77 2.12
C LEU A 118 9.13 9.30 2.24
N TYR A 119 8.00 9.95 1.95
CA TYR A 119 7.88 11.42 2.00
C TYR A 119 7.29 11.95 3.31
N ASN A 120 7.03 11.08 4.29
CA ASN A 120 6.43 11.42 5.59
C ASN A 120 5.13 12.24 5.49
N THR A 121 4.19 11.80 4.64
CA THR A 121 2.96 12.55 4.31
C THR A 121 1.75 12.17 5.16
N PHE A 122 1.93 11.27 6.12
CA PHE A 122 0.86 10.84 7.05
C PHE A 122 0.41 11.93 8.04
N ASP A 123 1.13 13.05 8.12
CA ASP A 123 1.12 13.98 9.26
C ASP A 123 -0.12 14.90 9.39
N ARG A 124 -1.33 14.58 8.89
CA ARG A 124 -2.47 15.48 9.23
C ARG A 124 -3.94 15.09 9.16
N ALA A 125 -4.41 13.89 8.81
CA ALA A 125 -5.88 13.77 8.65
C ALA A 125 -6.57 12.39 8.70
N ALA A 126 -5.88 11.29 9.02
CA ALA A 126 -6.54 9.98 9.08
C ALA A 126 -6.17 9.22 10.38
N PRO A 127 -7.06 9.16 11.39
CA PRO A 127 -6.80 8.39 12.61
C PRO A 127 -6.66 6.88 12.35
N ASP A 128 -7.26 6.37 11.27
CA ASP A 128 -7.28 4.94 10.92
C ASP A 128 -6.11 4.50 10.02
N ALA A 129 -5.43 5.46 9.37
CA ALA A 129 -4.27 5.23 8.49
C ALA A 129 -3.00 5.75 9.17
N THR A 130 -2.57 5.05 10.22
CA THR A 130 -1.34 5.41 10.95
C THR A 130 -0.10 4.81 10.28
N PRO A 131 1.05 5.50 10.31
CA PRO A 131 2.32 4.95 9.81
C PRO A 131 2.64 3.59 10.42
N SER A 132 2.31 3.36 11.70
CA SER A 132 2.58 2.10 12.40
C SER A 132 1.70 0.96 11.91
N LYS A 133 0.43 1.21 11.61
CA LYS A 133 -0.47 0.22 11.00
C LYS A 133 -0.01 -0.11 9.59
N THR A 134 0.31 0.90 8.79
CA THR A 134 0.87 0.71 7.45
C THR A 134 2.14 -0.13 7.46
N ILE A 135 3.10 0.19 8.33
CA ILE A 135 4.34 -0.59 8.48
C ILE A 135 4.02 -2.06 8.79
N ARG A 136 3.09 -2.31 9.72
CA ARG A 136 2.69 -3.68 10.10
C ARG A 136 2.05 -4.44 8.95
N ASP A 137 1.11 -3.82 8.25
CA ASP A 137 0.39 -4.44 7.13
C ASP A 137 1.37 -4.77 5.99
N LEU A 138 2.29 -3.84 5.68
CA LEU A 138 3.36 -4.08 4.71
C LEU A 138 4.30 -5.20 5.16
N SER A 139 4.69 -5.25 6.43
CA SER A 139 5.54 -6.33 6.98
C SER A 139 4.86 -7.70 6.84
N VAL A 140 3.55 -7.81 7.11
CA VAL A 140 2.81 -9.07 6.94
C VAL A 140 2.81 -9.50 5.47
N LEU A 141 2.52 -8.56 4.56
CA LEU A 141 2.53 -8.83 3.13
C LEU A 141 3.91 -9.32 2.64
N VAL A 142 4.99 -8.63 3.05
CA VAL A 142 6.37 -9.02 2.72
C VAL A 142 6.68 -10.41 3.24
N ALA A 143 6.38 -10.69 4.51
CA ALA A 143 6.67 -11.99 5.12
C ALA A 143 5.96 -13.14 4.40
N GLU A 144 4.69 -12.96 4.04
CA GLU A 144 3.89 -13.97 3.35
C GLU A 144 4.38 -14.26 1.92
N ILE A 145 4.94 -13.25 1.24
CA ILE A 145 5.57 -13.42 -0.08
C ILE A 145 6.96 -14.07 0.06
N GLU A 146 7.83 -13.58 0.95
CA GLU A 146 9.20 -14.10 1.09
C GLU A 146 9.26 -15.53 1.61
N THR A 147 8.31 -15.93 2.46
CA THR A 147 8.22 -17.31 2.96
C THR A 147 7.66 -18.30 1.94
N GLY A 148 7.21 -17.82 0.78
CA GLY A 148 6.51 -18.63 -0.23
C GLY A 148 5.12 -19.11 0.23
N ALA A 149 4.60 -18.55 1.32
CA ALA A 149 3.32 -18.97 1.89
C ALA A 149 2.12 -18.44 1.09
N LEU A 150 2.28 -17.31 0.40
CA LEU A 150 1.26 -16.71 -0.45
C LEU A 150 1.48 -17.00 -1.94
N LEU A 151 2.73 -17.19 -2.36
CA LEU A 151 3.15 -17.08 -3.75
C LEU A 151 4.20 -18.16 -4.07
N GLN A 152 4.02 -18.88 -5.18
CA GLN A 152 4.97 -19.88 -5.67
C GLN A 152 5.70 -19.39 -6.94
N PRO A 153 6.94 -19.83 -7.21
CA PRO A 153 7.72 -19.43 -8.39
C PRO A 153 7.00 -19.61 -9.74
N GLU A 154 6.06 -20.55 -9.80
CA GLU A 154 5.28 -20.88 -11.00
C GLU A 154 4.08 -19.94 -11.22
N ASP A 155 3.77 -19.07 -10.25
CA ASP A 155 2.65 -18.15 -10.35
C ASP A 155 2.90 -17.04 -11.40
N PRO A 156 1.89 -16.67 -12.22
CA PRO A 156 2.07 -15.67 -13.29
C PRO A 156 2.60 -14.32 -12.83
N ASN A 157 2.24 -13.92 -11.61
CA ASN A 157 2.62 -12.63 -11.02
C ASN A 157 3.82 -12.74 -10.08
N TYR A 158 4.55 -13.86 -10.10
CA TYR A 158 5.65 -14.12 -9.15
C TYR A 158 6.69 -13.01 -9.16
N ALA A 159 7.23 -12.70 -10.34
CA ALA A 159 8.32 -11.73 -10.48
C ALA A 159 7.93 -10.33 -9.98
N LEU A 160 6.71 -9.87 -10.32
CA LEU A 160 6.20 -8.57 -9.90
C LEU A 160 6.01 -8.51 -8.38
N LEU A 161 5.29 -9.48 -7.80
CA LEU A 161 5.01 -9.50 -6.36
C LEU A 161 6.29 -9.65 -5.54
N PHE A 162 7.24 -10.47 -6.00
CA PHE A 162 8.52 -10.67 -5.33
C PHE A 162 9.40 -9.40 -5.39
N ALA A 163 9.48 -8.74 -6.55
CA ALA A 163 10.21 -7.48 -6.70
C ALA A 163 9.61 -6.36 -5.83
N ALA A 164 8.29 -6.26 -5.79
CA ALA A 164 7.58 -5.34 -4.92
C ALA A 164 7.85 -5.64 -3.44
N ALA A 165 7.78 -6.91 -3.01
CA ALA A 165 8.07 -7.32 -1.65
C ALA A 165 9.50 -6.96 -1.21
N ARG A 166 10.49 -7.18 -2.08
CA ARG A 166 11.88 -6.79 -1.82
C ARG A 166 12.02 -5.28 -1.64
N THR A 167 11.32 -4.50 -2.46
CA THR A 167 11.34 -3.03 -2.39
C THR A 167 10.69 -2.52 -1.09
N MET A 168 9.53 -3.09 -0.73
CA MET A 168 8.84 -2.80 0.53
C MET A 168 9.73 -3.13 1.73
N LYS A 169 10.37 -4.30 1.72
CA LYS A 169 11.31 -4.71 2.78
C LYS A 169 12.44 -3.71 2.98
N ASN A 170 13.14 -3.34 1.91
CA ASN A 170 14.25 -2.39 1.98
C ASN A 170 13.78 -1.04 2.56
N LEU A 171 12.59 -0.57 2.18
CA LEU A 171 12.00 0.63 2.75
C LEU A 171 11.74 0.48 4.25
N LEU A 172 11.12 -0.62 4.67
CA LEU A 172 10.81 -0.89 6.07
C LEU A 172 12.08 -0.98 6.92
N ASP A 173 13.09 -1.72 6.46
CA ASP A 173 14.36 -1.88 7.16
C ASP A 173 15.07 -0.53 7.37
N ARG A 174 15.07 0.35 6.34
CA ARG A 174 15.62 1.70 6.43
C ARG A 174 14.86 2.57 7.41
N LEU A 175 13.52 2.56 7.36
CA LEU A 175 12.68 3.33 8.26
C LEU A 175 12.86 2.89 9.72
N ILE A 176 12.94 1.59 9.96
CA ILE A 176 13.15 1.02 11.29
C ILE A 176 14.55 1.37 11.80
N THR A 177 15.59 1.17 10.97
CA THR A 177 16.99 1.49 11.33
C THR A 177 17.16 2.97 11.66
N ASN A 178 16.64 3.87 10.83
CA ASN A 178 16.72 5.32 11.06
C ASN A 178 16.01 5.76 12.36
N ARG A 179 14.92 5.09 12.75
CA ARG A 179 14.23 5.36 14.02
C ARG A 179 15.06 4.93 15.22
N PHE A 180 15.73 3.77 15.14
CA PHE A 180 16.59 3.28 16.22
C PHE A 180 17.88 4.10 16.37
N THR A 181 18.50 4.52 15.27
CA THR A 181 19.71 5.37 15.31
C THR A 181 19.41 6.77 15.86
N ALA A 182 18.27 7.36 15.49
CA ALA A 182 17.82 8.65 16.04
C ALA A 182 17.53 8.61 17.55
N GLN A 183 17.05 7.48 18.08
CA GLN A 183 16.75 7.32 19.51
C GLN A 183 17.98 7.04 20.38
N THR A 184 19.09 6.57 19.79
CA THR A 184 20.32 6.26 20.52
C THR A 184 21.20 7.50 20.78
N GLN A 185 20.92 8.62 20.09
CA GLN A 185 21.59 9.91 20.33
C GLN A 185 20.92 10.69 21.47
N VAL A 186 21.40 10.50 22.69
CA VAL A 186 21.12 11.36 23.86
C VAL A 186 21.89 12.70 23.68
N PRO A 187 21.34 13.88 24.03
CA PRO A 187 21.85 15.15 23.54
C PRO A 187 23.08 15.62 24.34
N THR A 188 24.24 15.65 23.70
CA THR A 188 25.33 16.55 24.11
C THR A 188 25.29 17.77 23.19
N THR A 189 24.91 18.90 23.78
CA THR A 189 24.88 20.24 23.17
C THR A 189 26.06 20.50 22.24
N ILE A 190 25.80 20.65 20.95
CA ILE A 190 26.13 21.81 20.10
C ILE A 190 25.30 21.68 18.81
N GLN A 191 24.63 22.77 18.46
CA GLN A 191 23.82 22.93 17.27
C GLN A 191 24.63 22.64 16.00
N VAL A 192 24.29 21.57 15.27
CA VAL A 192 24.47 21.53 13.81
C VAL A 192 23.25 20.82 13.23
N ALA A 193 22.44 21.60 12.50
CA ALA A 193 21.39 21.22 11.57
C ALA A 193 20.49 20.05 12.00
N GLY A 194 19.33 20.41 12.59
CA GLY A 194 18.18 19.51 12.58
C GLY A 194 17.98 18.97 11.17
N GLN A 195 17.97 17.65 11.04
CA GLN A 195 17.57 16.97 9.82
C GLN A 195 16.16 17.44 9.50
N ARG A 196 16.06 18.46 8.63
CA ARG A 196 14.81 18.83 7.98
C ARG A 196 14.27 17.54 7.35
N PRO A 197 12.95 17.29 7.38
CA PRO A 197 12.38 16.30 6.46
C PRO A 197 12.87 16.69 5.07
N LEU A 198 13.43 15.71 4.34
CA LEU A 198 14.00 15.90 3.01
C LEU A 198 12.96 16.64 2.15
N ARG A 199 13.10 17.97 2.02
CA ARG A 199 12.33 18.78 1.08
C ARG A 199 12.95 18.51 -0.27
N TYR A 200 12.54 17.41 -0.89
CA TYR A 200 12.89 17.10 -2.27
C TYR A 200 12.31 18.16 -3.20
N SER A 201 13.03 18.40 -4.30
CA SER A 201 12.69 19.44 -5.27
C SER A 201 11.43 19.05 -6.06
N ASP A 202 10.59 20.01 -6.43
CA ASP A 202 9.37 19.76 -7.23
C ASP A 202 9.62 18.99 -8.56
N GLN A 203 10.88 18.86 -9.00
CA GLN A 203 11.27 18.11 -10.20
C GLN A 203 11.39 16.60 -9.99
N GLU A 204 11.88 16.12 -8.83
CA GLU A 204 11.88 14.68 -8.50
C GLU A 204 10.44 14.18 -8.23
N LEU A 205 9.56 15.11 -7.85
CA LEU A 205 8.14 14.90 -7.59
C LEU A 205 7.29 14.73 -8.86
N ILE A 206 7.82 15.10 -10.03
CA ILE A 206 7.18 14.99 -11.35
C ILE A 206 7.44 13.62 -12.00
N ILE A 207 8.42 12.84 -11.49
CA ILE A 207 8.88 11.59 -12.11
C ILE A 207 7.86 10.44 -11.96
N TRP A 208 6.98 10.53 -10.96
CA TRP A 208 6.01 9.48 -10.66
C TRP A 208 4.76 9.74 -11.49
N ASP A 209 4.86 9.51 -12.80
CA ASP A 209 3.78 9.75 -13.74
C ASP A 209 2.51 9.00 -13.31
N THR A 210 1.37 9.70 -13.34
CA THR A 210 0.10 9.23 -12.78
C THR A 210 -0.45 8.02 -13.54
N HIS A 211 0.04 7.79 -14.77
CA HIS A 211 -0.28 6.65 -15.60
C HIS A 211 0.35 5.33 -15.10
N GLY A 212 1.62 5.33 -14.69
CA GLY A 212 2.28 4.13 -14.12
C GLY A 212 1.74 3.75 -12.74
N LEU A 213 1.21 4.72 -12.00
CA LEU A 213 0.50 4.50 -10.74
C LEU A 213 -0.88 3.90 -10.90
N GLN A 214 -1.46 3.85 -12.10
CA GLN A 214 -2.75 3.18 -12.26
C GLN A 214 -2.58 1.66 -12.27
N ASP A 215 -1.49 1.19 -12.86
CA ASP A 215 -1.23 -0.23 -13.12
C ASP A 215 -0.21 -0.84 -12.16
N PHE A 216 0.53 -0.03 -11.37
CA PHE A 216 1.58 -0.45 -10.43
C PHE A 216 2.45 -1.57 -11.02
N ASP A 217 2.87 -1.31 -12.25
CA ASP A 217 3.57 -2.24 -13.11
C ASP A 217 5.00 -2.52 -12.59
N PRO A 218 5.74 -3.44 -13.24
CA PRO A 218 7.11 -3.71 -12.85
C PRO A 218 8.03 -2.47 -12.89
N GLU A 219 7.75 -1.48 -13.74
CA GLU A 219 8.57 -0.27 -13.87
C GLU A 219 8.40 0.64 -12.64
N PHE A 220 7.19 0.77 -12.10
CA PHE A 220 6.96 1.50 -10.84
C PHE A 220 7.84 0.94 -9.71
N TRP A 221 7.83 -0.39 -9.51
CA TRP A 221 8.59 -1.01 -8.43
C TRP A 221 10.10 -0.96 -8.67
N LEU A 222 10.53 -1.03 -9.92
CA LEU A 222 11.92 -0.82 -10.30
C LEU A 222 12.37 0.61 -9.95
N ASN A 223 11.62 1.63 -10.39
CA ASN A 223 11.91 3.03 -10.12
C ASN A 223 11.92 3.33 -8.60
N LEU A 224 10.97 2.76 -7.85
CA LEU A 224 10.95 2.88 -6.40
C LEU A 224 12.20 2.22 -5.80
N SER A 225 12.59 1.03 -6.26
CA SER A 225 13.78 0.32 -5.76
C SER A 225 15.09 1.07 -5.99
N GLU A 226 15.15 1.88 -7.06
CA GLU A 226 16.30 2.70 -7.42
C GLU A 226 16.33 4.06 -6.70
N HIS A 227 15.30 4.37 -5.89
CA HIS A 227 15.22 5.64 -5.18
C HIS A 227 16.44 5.83 -4.25
N PRO A 228 17.07 7.02 -4.20
CA PRO A 228 18.31 7.26 -3.44
C PRO A 228 18.24 6.90 -1.95
N PHE A 229 17.06 7.00 -1.33
CA PHE A 229 16.83 6.57 0.05
C PHE A 229 16.92 5.04 0.24
N LEU A 230 16.56 4.28 -0.79
CA LEU A 230 16.54 2.82 -0.79
C LEU A 230 17.85 2.22 -1.29
N MET A 231 18.55 2.93 -2.16
CA MET A 231 19.92 2.59 -2.54
C MET A 231 20.83 2.59 -1.32
N THR A 232 21.52 1.48 -1.08
CA THR A 232 22.72 1.47 -0.25
C THR A 232 23.73 2.47 -0.82
N PRO A 233 24.34 3.34 0.00
CA PRO A 233 25.61 3.91 -0.41
C PRO A 233 26.57 2.73 -0.55
N GLU A 234 26.86 2.32 -1.79
CA GLU A 234 27.99 1.46 -2.11
C GLU A 234 29.25 2.21 -1.67
N GLY A 235 29.65 2.02 -0.41
CA GLY A 235 30.70 2.82 0.20
C GLY A 235 31.11 2.44 1.62
N GLU A 236 30.42 1.53 2.29
CA GLU A 236 30.93 0.91 3.52
C GLU A 236 31.41 -0.53 3.23
N LEU A 237 32.42 -0.63 2.36
CA LEU A 237 33.33 -1.77 2.35
C LEU A 237 34.62 -1.35 3.06
N LEU A 238 34.69 -1.68 4.35
CA LEU A 238 35.86 -1.98 5.19
C LEU A 238 36.99 -0.92 5.31
N PRO A 239 37.62 -0.89 6.49
CA PRO A 239 38.85 -1.68 6.64
C PRO A 239 38.71 -2.83 7.65
#